data_AF-A0A6H9RUJ6-F1
#
_entry.id   AF-A0A6H9RUJ6-F1
#
_cell.length_a   1.000
_cell.length_b   1.000
_cell.length_c   1.000
_cell.angle_alpha   90.00
_cell.angle_beta   90.00
_cell.angle_gamma   90.00
#
_symmetry.space_group_name_H-M   'P 1'
#
loop_
_entity.id
_entity.type
_entity.pdbx_description
1 polymer ?
#
loop_
_entity_poly.entity_id
_entity_poly.type
_entity_poly.pdbx_seq_one_letter_code
_entity_poly.pdbx_strand_id
1 'polypeptide(L)'
;PSHYLSKGHDELARLTDSHIRLLAQNGVIDAALSEAALASQVSYRDWVQDPTVQPNETNKGISAARSRLAALLNRPLYDLDRLDLSATSTLQSDLQAQATDYLKRLADPAFATEIGLMGERLLTPTSTTQVRYSFTLLELTPDGSRVR
;
A
#
# COMPACT_ATOMS: atom_id res chain seq x y z
N PRO A 1 -6.31 -25.18 16.82
CA PRO A 1 -6.72 -24.76 15.45
C PRO A 1 -5.54 -24.44 14.51
N SER A 2 -4.60 -23.57 14.91
CA SER A 2 -3.53 -23.08 14.03
C SER A 2 -2.55 -24.15 13.50
N HIS A 3 -2.41 -25.27 14.23
CA HIS A 3 -1.61 -26.43 13.78
C HIS A 3 -2.09 -26.97 12.42
N TYR A 4 -3.41 -27.11 12.26
CA TYR A 4 -4.05 -27.63 11.05
C TYR A 4 -3.93 -26.69 9.83
N LEU A 5 -3.57 -25.43 10.05
CA LEU A 5 -3.35 -24.46 8.96
C LEU A 5 -1.91 -24.48 8.42
N SER A 6 -1.00 -25.21 9.08
CA SER A 6 0.42 -25.23 8.72
C SER A 6 0.93 -26.63 8.42
N LYS A 7 1.21 -27.44 9.46
CA LYS A 7 1.83 -28.77 9.33
C LYS A 7 0.84 -29.92 9.50
N GLY A 8 -0.37 -29.63 10.00
CA GLY A 8 -1.37 -30.63 10.35
C GLY A 8 -2.36 -30.97 9.24
N HIS A 9 -2.08 -30.68 7.97
CA HIS A 9 -3.05 -30.89 6.88
C HIS A 9 -3.55 -32.34 6.80
N ASP A 10 -2.66 -33.32 6.91
CA ASP A 10 -3.04 -34.74 6.89
C ASP A 10 -3.90 -35.13 8.10
N GLU A 11 -3.63 -34.54 9.26
CA GLU A 11 -4.43 -34.79 10.46
C GLU A 11 -5.81 -34.14 10.35
N LEU A 12 -5.88 -32.93 9.80
CA LEU A 12 -7.14 -32.24 9.51
C LEU A 12 -7.99 -33.05 8.52
N ALA A 13 -7.37 -33.62 7.47
CA ALA A 13 -8.07 -34.46 6.52
C ALA A 13 -8.68 -35.69 7.21
N ARG A 14 -7.90 -36.43 8.00
CA ARG A 14 -8.41 -37.58 8.77
C ARG A 14 -9.54 -37.22 9.73
N LEU A 15 -9.42 -36.07 10.41
CA LEU A 15 -10.44 -35.59 11.34
C LEU A 15 -11.73 -35.22 10.58
N THR A 16 -11.60 -34.55 9.45
CA THR A 16 -12.72 -34.18 8.57
C THR A 16 -13.46 -35.43 8.08
N ASP A 17 -12.73 -36.43 7.58
CA ASP A 17 -13.32 -37.70 7.13
C ASP A 17 -14.07 -38.43 8.24
N SER A 18 -13.54 -38.40 9.47
CA SER A 18 -14.21 -38.96 10.64
C SER A 18 -15.54 -38.26 10.91
N HIS A 19 -15.56 -36.93 10.84
CA HIS A 19 -16.77 -36.15 11.02
C HIS A 19 -17.79 -36.35 9.90
N ILE A 20 -17.36 -36.45 8.64
CA ILE A 20 -18.25 -36.74 7.51
C ILE A 20 -18.98 -38.07 7.74
N ARG A 21 -18.25 -39.12 8.16
CA ARG A 21 -18.85 -40.42 8.48
C ARG A 21 -19.86 -40.34 9.64
N LEU A 22 -19.56 -39.57 10.69
CA LEU A 22 -20.49 -39.37 11.81
C LEU A 22 -21.76 -38.62 11.39
N LEU A 23 -21.63 -37.57 10.56
CA LEU A 23 -22.76 -36.80 10.05
C LEU A 23 -23.69 -37.67 9.20
N ALA A 24 -23.12 -38.52 8.34
CA ALA A 24 -23.88 -39.49 7.54
C ALA A 24 -24.58 -40.53 8.42
N GLN A 25 -23.88 -41.09 9.42
CA GLN A 25 -24.46 -42.06 10.36
C GLN A 25 -25.65 -41.51 11.16
N ASN A 26 -25.65 -40.20 11.43
CA ASN A 26 -26.74 -39.52 12.15
C ASN A 26 -27.78 -38.89 11.20
N GLY A 27 -27.70 -39.14 9.89
CA GLY A 27 -28.67 -38.65 8.91
C GLY A 27 -28.67 -37.13 8.70
N VAL A 28 -27.59 -36.44 9.09
CA VAL A 28 -27.46 -34.98 8.91
C VAL A 28 -27.15 -34.64 7.44
N ILE A 29 -26.43 -35.53 6.76
CA ILE A 29 -26.13 -35.46 5.32
C ILE A 29 -26.54 -36.78 4.66
N ASP A 30 -26.92 -36.72 3.39
CA ASP A 30 -27.24 -37.92 2.62
C ASP A 30 -25.98 -38.70 2.22
N ALA A 31 -26.19 -39.97 1.82
CA ALA A 31 -25.09 -40.87 1.47
C ALA A 31 -24.29 -40.38 0.27
N ALA A 32 -24.94 -39.78 -0.74
CA ALA A 32 -24.26 -39.29 -1.94
C ALA A 32 -23.35 -38.11 -1.62
N LEU A 33 -23.78 -37.20 -0.74
CA LEU A 33 -22.97 -36.08 -0.27
C LEU A 33 -21.78 -36.57 0.59
N SER A 34 -22.00 -37.56 1.44
CA SER A 34 -20.93 -38.19 2.23
C SER A 34 -19.86 -38.83 1.33
N GLU A 35 -20.27 -39.62 0.33
CA GLU A 35 -19.34 -40.23 -0.64
C GLU A 35 -18.58 -39.19 -1.45
N ALA A 36 -19.26 -38.17 -1.96
CA ALA A 36 -18.64 -37.09 -2.69
C ALA A 36 -17.62 -36.30 -1.84
N ALA A 37 -17.96 -36.05 -0.56
CA ALA A 37 -17.07 -35.35 0.36
C ALA A 37 -15.82 -36.18 0.70
N LEU A 38 -15.97 -37.48 0.95
CA LEU A 38 -14.84 -38.40 1.22
C LEU A 38 -13.94 -38.62 0.00
N ALA A 39 -14.48 -38.49 -1.21
CA ALA A 39 -13.70 -38.57 -2.45
C ALA A 39 -12.96 -37.26 -2.78
N SER A 40 -13.31 -36.15 -2.13
CA SER A 40 -12.73 -34.83 -2.42
C SER A 40 -11.44 -34.61 -1.65
N GLN A 41 -10.34 -34.39 -2.37
CA GLN A 41 -9.08 -33.95 -1.75
C GLN A 41 -9.04 -32.42 -1.64
N VAL A 42 -8.67 -31.92 -0.46
CA VAL A 42 -8.50 -30.49 -0.21
C VAL A 42 -7.12 -30.04 -0.70
N SER A 43 -7.08 -29.09 -1.62
CA SER A 43 -5.85 -28.38 -1.97
C SER A 43 -5.70 -27.12 -1.11
N TYR A 44 -4.51 -26.90 -0.55
CA TYR A 44 -4.21 -25.70 0.21
C TYR A 44 -3.53 -24.66 -0.68
N ARG A 45 -3.85 -23.39 -0.43
CA ARG A 45 -3.15 -22.26 -1.05
C ARG A 45 -1.69 -22.27 -0.62
N ASP A 46 -0.78 -22.20 -1.60
CA ASP A 46 0.62 -21.93 -1.35
C ASP A 46 0.80 -20.43 -1.10
N TRP A 47 1.03 -20.06 0.16
CA TRP A 47 1.20 -18.67 0.57
C TRP A 47 2.46 -18.00 0.03
N VAL A 48 3.44 -18.79 -0.44
CA VAL A 48 4.66 -18.26 -1.09
C VAL A 48 4.36 -17.87 -2.53
N GLN A 49 3.56 -18.67 -3.23
CA GLN A 49 3.17 -18.43 -4.63
C GLN A 49 1.98 -17.46 -4.76
N ASP A 50 1.04 -17.48 -3.80
CA ASP A 50 -0.17 -16.68 -3.79
C ASP A 50 -0.35 -16.00 -2.41
N PRO A 51 0.45 -14.96 -2.11
CA PRO A 51 0.35 -14.23 -0.86
C PRO A 51 -0.98 -13.47 -0.75
N THR A 52 -1.63 -13.54 0.42
CA THR A 52 -2.89 -12.79 0.67
C THR A 52 -2.71 -11.30 0.81
N VAL A 53 -1.50 -10.87 1.19
CA VAL A 53 -1.16 -9.46 1.34
C VAL A 53 -0.14 -9.13 0.28
N GLN A 54 -0.57 -8.37 -0.73
CA GLN A 54 0.38 -7.76 -1.66
C GLN A 54 1.04 -6.58 -0.94
N PRO A 55 2.38 -6.53 -0.86
CA PRO A 55 3.05 -5.37 -0.32
C PRO A 55 2.67 -4.15 -1.14
N ASN A 56 2.09 -3.14 -0.50
CA ASN A 56 1.93 -1.85 -1.15
C ASN A 56 3.32 -1.25 -1.38
N GLU A 57 3.59 -0.77 -2.59
CA GLU A 57 4.76 0.09 -2.80
C GLU A 57 4.70 1.23 -1.79
N THR A 58 5.73 1.35 -0.96
CA THR A 58 5.72 2.30 0.15
C THR A 58 6.61 3.48 -0.22
N ASN A 59 5.97 4.62 -0.52
CA ASN A 59 6.64 5.90 -0.62
C ASN A 59 5.94 6.93 0.29
N LYS A 60 6.59 8.07 0.52
CA LYS A 60 6.08 9.12 1.43
C LYS A 60 4.68 9.60 1.05
N GLY A 61 4.38 9.69 -0.24
CA GLY A 61 3.05 10.09 -0.74
C GLY A 61 1.98 9.07 -0.37
N ILE A 62 2.26 7.78 -0.58
CA ILE A 62 1.37 6.67 -0.22
C ILE A 62 1.15 6.62 1.29
N SER A 63 2.22 6.77 2.09
CA SER A 63 2.09 6.82 3.55
C SER A 63 1.20 7.99 4.02
N ALA A 64 1.37 9.18 3.43
CA ALA A 64 0.56 10.35 3.76
C ALA A 64 -0.92 10.16 3.37
N ALA A 65 -1.19 9.66 2.16
CA ALA A 65 -2.54 9.36 1.70
C ALA A 65 -3.24 8.32 2.60
N ARG A 66 -2.54 7.23 2.96
CA ARG A 66 -3.05 6.18 3.86
C ARG A 66 -3.34 6.72 5.26
N SER A 67 -2.45 7.55 5.81
CA SER A 67 -2.63 8.15 7.13
C SER A 67 -3.87 9.06 7.16
N ARG A 68 -4.07 9.84 6.10
CA ARG A 68 -5.27 10.69 5.95
C ARG A 68 -6.53 9.84 5.79
N LEU A 69 -6.50 8.79 4.98
CA LEU A 69 -7.64 7.90 4.78
C LEU A 69 -8.03 7.17 6.07
N ALA A 70 -7.05 6.67 6.82
CA ALA A 70 -7.25 6.09 8.15
C ALA A 70 -7.98 7.05 9.11
N ALA A 71 -7.54 8.32 9.14
CA ALA A 71 -8.18 9.35 9.95
C ALA A 71 -9.63 9.65 9.49
N LEU A 72 -9.87 9.76 8.17
CA LEU A 72 -11.21 10.02 7.61
C LEU A 72 -12.19 8.89 7.92
N LEU A 73 -11.72 7.64 7.93
CA LEU A 73 -12.54 6.46 8.20
C LEU A 73 -12.57 6.07 9.68
N ASN A 74 -11.85 6.81 10.54
CA ASN A 74 -11.67 6.52 11.96
C ASN A 74 -11.26 5.06 12.23
N ARG A 75 -10.24 4.59 11.50
CA ARG A 75 -9.73 3.22 11.60
C ARG A 75 -8.21 3.19 11.71
N PRO A 76 -7.62 2.26 12.47
CA PRO A 76 -6.18 2.05 12.44
C PRO A 76 -5.74 1.53 11.07
N LEU A 77 -4.47 1.75 10.71
CA LEU A 77 -3.91 1.29 9.43
C LEU A 77 -4.07 -0.22 9.22
N TYR A 78 -3.98 -1.00 10.30
CA TYR A 78 -4.19 -2.45 10.25
C TYR A 78 -5.60 -2.82 9.77
N ASP A 79 -6.63 -2.14 10.27
CA ASP A 79 -8.01 -2.40 9.83
C ASP A 79 -8.23 -1.86 8.42
N LEU A 80 -7.59 -0.74 8.07
CA LEU A 80 -7.65 -0.16 6.73
C LEU A 80 -7.13 -1.15 5.66
N ASP A 81 -6.05 -1.88 5.96
CA ASP A 81 -5.45 -2.88 5.06
C ASP A 81 -6.33 -4.13 4.85
N ARG A 82 -7.41 -4.27 5.60
CA ARG A 82 -8.37 -5.39 5.47
C ARG A 82 -9.67 -4.97 4.80
N LEU A 83 -9.82 -3.70 4.44
CA LEU A 83 -10.96 -3.24 3.66
C LEU A 83 -10.70 -3.52 2.18
N ASP A 84 -11.72 -4.03 1.50
CA ASP A 84 -11.76 -4.03 0.03
C ASP A 84 -12.11 -2.62 -0.45
N LEU A 85 -11.10 -1.75 -0.45
CA LEU A 85 -11.22 -0.32 -0.71
C LEU A 85 -10.18 0.14 -1.72
N SER A 86 -10.64 0.89 -2.72
CA SER A 86 -9.79 1.65 -3.63
C SER A 86 -9.95 3.15 -3.37
N ALA A 87 -8.85 3.89 -3.34
CA ALA A 87 -8.85 5.33 -3.15
C ALA A 87 -7.87 6.00 -4.12
N THR A 88 -8.28 7.14 -4.68
CA THR A 88 -7.42 7.98 -5.51
C THR A 88 -7.04 9.24 -4.74
N SER A 89 -5.78 9.66 -4.81
CA SER A 89 -5.31 10.90 -4.22
C SER A 89 -4.85 11.87 -5.30
N THR A 90 -4.79 13.16 -4.97
CA THR A 90 -4.21 14.19 -5.84
C THR A 90 -2.68 14.24 -5.78
N LEU A 91 -2.03 13.37 -5.00
CA LEU A 91 -0.57 13.31 -4.92
C LEU A 91 0.01 12.70 -6.20
N GLN A 92 0.87 13.45 -6.87
CA GLN A 92 1.57 13.03 -8.09
C GLN A 92 3.05 12.78 -7.78
N SER A 93 3.43 11.50 -7.67
CA SER A 93 4.78 11.09 -7.25
C SER A 93 5.86 11.61 -8.20
N ASP A 94 5.65 11.48 -9.51
CA ASP A 94 6.64 11.89 -10.52
C ASP A 94 6.86 13.40 -10.50
N LEU A 95 5.79 14.18 -10.33
CA LEU A 95 5.89 15.63 -10.22
C LEU A 95 6.64 16.04 -8.95
N GLN A 96 6.39 15.37 -7.81
CA GLN A 96 7.13 15.61 -6.58
C GLN A 96 8.62 15.31 -6.72
N ALA A 97 8.97 14.22 -7.42
CA ALA A 97 10.36 13.87 -7.70
C ALA A 97 11.03 14.94 -8.57
N GLN A 98 10.39 15.31 -9.69
CA GLN A 98 10.90 16.35 -10.60
C GLN A 98 11.08 17.71 -9.90
N ALA A 99 10.09 18.13 -9.11
CA ALA A 99 10.20 19.38 -8.35
C ALA A 99 11.32 19.32 -7.30
N THR A 100 11.43 18.21 -6.58
CA THR A 100 12.50 18.00 -5.59
C THR A 100 13.88 18.06 -6.24
N ASP A 101 14.06 17.40 -7.38
CA ASP A 101 15.33 17.38 -8.09
C ASP A 101 15.67 18.74 -8.69
N TYR A 102 14.67 19.46 -9.23
CA TYR A 102 14.85 20.84 -9.66
C TYR A 102 15.33 21.74 -8.51
N LEU A 103 14.67 21.71 -7.34
CA LEU A 103 15.06 22.53 -6.19
C LEU A 103 16.46 22.18 -5.67
N LYS A 104 16.85 20.89 -5.69
CA LYS A 104 18.21 20.47 -5.33
C LYS A 104 19.25 21.03 -6.31
N ARG A 105 18.94 21.04 -7.61
CA ARG A 105 19.85 21.58 -8.63
C ARG A 105 20.10 23.07 -8.44
N LEU A 106 19.21 23.83 -7.81
CA LEU A 106 19.44 25.26 -7.48
C LEU A 106 20.64 25.48 -6.54
N ALA A 107 21.12 24.45 -5.84
CA ALA A 107 22.33 24.51 -5.04
C ALA A 107 23.62 24.34 -5.86
N ASP A 108 23.54 23.83 -7.09
CA ASP A 108 24.66 23.72 -8.01
C ASP A 108 24.99 25.11 -8.60
N PRO A 109 26.19 25.67 -8.36
CA PRO A 109 26.57 26.98 -8.89
C PRO A 109 26.47 27.08 -10.42
N ALA A 110 26.75 26.00 -11.16
CA ALA A 110 26.67 26.01 -12.61
C ALA A 110 25.22 26.18 -13.08
N PHE A 111 24.32 25.36 -12.53
CA PHE A 111 22.88 25.47 -12.82
C PHE A 111 22.29 26.79 -12.30
N ALA A 112 22.64 27.23 -11.10
CA ALA A 112 22.21 28.50 -10.53
C ALA A 112 22.63 29.70 -11.40
N THR A 113 23.82 29.63 -12.03
CA THR A 113 24.27 30.64 -12.99
C THR A 113 23.41 30.64 -14.25
N GLU A 114 23.15 29.47 -14.83
CA GLU A 114 22.34 29.30 -16.05
C GLU A 114 20.94 29.91 -15.92
N ILE A 115 20.30 29.73 -14.76
CA ILE A 115 18.95 30.23 -14.48
C ILE A 115 18.93 31.65 -13.89
N GLY A 116 20.08 32.31 -13.74
CA GLY A 116 20.17 33.71 -13.31
C GLY A 116 20.05 33.97 -11.81
N LEU A 117 20.37 33.00 -10.94
CA LEU A 117 20.36 33.16 -9.48
C LEU A 117 21.68 33.68 -8.88
N MET A 118 22.69 33.98 -9.71
CA MET A 118 24.03 34.39 -9.29
C MET A 118 24.30 35.86 -9.64
N GLY A 119 24.99 36.60 -8.75
CA GLY A 119 25.28 38.03 -8.98
C GLY A 119 25.75 38.78 -7.73
N GLU A 120 26.16 40.05 -7.91
CA GLU A 120 26.79 40.88 -6.87
C GLU A 120 25.93 41.07 -5.60
N ARG A 121 24.60 41.00 -5.74
CA ARG A 121 23.62 41.05 -4.63
C ARG A 121 22.73 39.80 -4.56
N LEU A 122 23.12 38.74 -5.26
CA LEU A 122 22.42 37.45 -5.31
C LEU A 122 23.32 36.38 -4.67
N LEU A 123 23.18 35.12 -5.09
CA LEU A 123 23.99 34.03 -4.57
C LEU A 123 25.42 34.11 -5.08
N THR A 124 26.36 33.79 -4.21
CA THR A 124 27.75 33.47 -4.54
C THR A 124 27.94 31.95 -4.62
N PRO A 125 28.97 31.44 -5.32
CA PRO A 125 29.19 30.00 -5.46
C PRO A 125 29.34 29.24 -4.13
N THR A 126 29.81 29.92 -3.09
CA THR A 126 29.94 29.35 -1.74
C THR A 126 28.66 29.42 -0.91
N SER A 127 27.69 30.24 -1.32
CA SER A 127 26.42 30.43 -0.61
C SER A 127 25.28 29.56 -1.15
N THR A 128 25.37 29.03 -2.38
CA THR A 128 24.28 28.25 -3.02
C THR A 128 23.87 27.02 -2.21
N THR A 129 24.82 26.39 -1.50
CA THR A 129 24.57 25.21 -0.64
C THR A 129 23.98 25.55 0.74
N GLN A 130 23.96 26.83 1.11
CA GLN A 130 23.44 27.31 2.41
C GLN A 130 21.97 27.72 2.32
N VAL A 131 21.40 27.74 1.11
CA VAL A 131 20.02 28.16 0.86
C VAL A 131 19.09 26.96 0.88
N ARG A 132 17.97 27.09 1.59
CA ARG A 132 16.86 26.14 1.55
C ARG A 132 15.82 26.65 0.57
N TYR A 133 15.64 25.94 -0.53
CA TYR A 133 14.62 26.27 -1.52
C TYR A 133 13.29 25.60 -1.18
N SER A 134 12.22 26.36 -1.31
CA SER A 134 10.84 25.90 -1.27
C SER A 134 10.06 26.60 -2.36
N PHE A 135 8.91 26.04 -2.73
CA PHE A 135 7.95 26.70 -3.60
C PHE A 135 6.56 26.59 -2.99
N THR A 136 5.67 27.46 -3.44
CA THR A 136 4.24 27.39 -3.13
C THR A 136 3.50 27.33 -4.45
N LEU A 137 2.78 26.22 -4.66
CA LEU A 137 1.90 26.10 -5.82
C LEU A 137 0.57 26.78 -5.51
N LEU A 138 0.23 27.76 -6.33
CA LEU A 138 -1.07 28.42 -6.29
C LEU A 138 -1.86 28.01 -7.52
N GLU A 139 -3.04 27.45 -7.30
CA GLU A 139 -4.01 27.22 -8.36
C GLU A 139 -4.96 28.43 -8.42
N LEU A 140 -5.07 29.04 -9.59
CA LEU A 140 -6.01 30.13 -9.84
C LEU A 140 -7.40 29.54 -10.10
N THR A 141 -8.36 29.84 -9.23
CA THR A 141 -9.77 29.44 -9.39
C THR A 141 -10.66 30.68 -9.55
N PRO A 142 -11.90 30.55 -10.06
CA PRO A 142 -12.82 31.69 -10.16
C PRO A 142 -13.07 32.40 -8.82
N ASP A 143 -13.00 31.66 -7.70
CA ASP A 143 -13.20 32.16 -6.35
C ASP A 143 -11.91 32.71 -5.69
N GLY A 144 -10.76 32.63 -6.36
CA GLY A 144 -9.46 33.11 -5.87
C GLY A 144 -8.31 32.11 -6.00
N SER A 145 -7.14 32.49 -5.46
CA SER A 145 -5.94 31.63 -5.44
C SER A 145 -6.02 30.61 -4.31
N ARG A 146 -5.85 29.32 -4.62
CA ARG A 146 -5.83 28.24 -3.63
C ARG A 146 -4.43 27.63 -3.53
N VAL A 147 -3.92 27.52 -2.31
CA VAL A 147 -2.68 26.78 -2.04
C VAL A 147 -2.94 25.29 -2.25
N ARG A 148 -2.02 24.62 -2.96
CA ARG A 148 -2.05 23.17 -3.20
C ARG A 148 -0.88 22.48 -2.53
#